data_AF-A0A8K0NTT0-F1
#
_entry.id   AF-A0A8K0NTT0-F1
#
_cell.length_a   1.000
_cell.length_b   1.000
_cell.length_c   1.000
_cell.angle_alpha   90.00
_cell.angle_beta   90.00
_cell.angle_gamma   90.00
#
_symmetry.space_group_name_H-M   'P 1'
#
loop_
_entity.id
_entity.type
_entity.pdbx_description
1 polymer ?
#
loop_
_entity_poly.entity_id
_entity_poly.type
_entity_poly.pdbx_seq_one_letter_code
_entity_poly.pdbx_strand_id
1 'polypeptide(L)'
;MSTSNNNIFTHPNLGQIEYLVPPTHPHLARFLNLPYGKIPERLARSTVRDSLGNGSKPYVATTAGPSSVQPHGSAKMDAQGLQLPTDEIQEGEGEWQSETECLQLSITLPRPELDEVNKTGVKAKLPVLVFLHGGAFFLGSGDRSYYNPNTFMTQALQGLEDGNEATKSPRPILFIAANYRLGAHGFMHSPSNSPPNNGLHDQLTLFRWIHKYVPGFGGDMDNITLMGQSAGAESVSLHNLVKDNEGWKPYRRSIMFSGSPLCMPAKTPEEHETNFRQLVGKTMGGDNGEGKDDDGIEGRSSNDLVEEIKRGGKEWEDRFRDLAWVGAPCSRSDMMPYETPSMALLRGDVDTGGNEKGTKFGRWVEEQIVSWCGFDGGISYTMIHSNQDRKNHAKAFRSILHDVLVQQHGKPKEANELLILYGLDESKDEEGDDEALKKICLFESDLGFFAPCLAEAQGAERRSSSSSKQAGPRTVLQLFDLGNPFEGPLTPGKYATHTWDVVALLGAYEHRLSPEVKKVVKGWRERMIDYVCSGGEAAGLPAFTGSESEGNDEEKMVVVDSNGWRAQDTKQAYGKGTRRGEVLRIAKEVDEIWGQDIFWNDVCRRFLMKGE
;
A
#
# COMPACT_ATOMS: atom_id res chain seq x y z
N MET A 1 8.96 -4.32 45.03
CA MET A 1 8.58 -5.59 44.37
C MET A 1 7.17 -5.42 43.85
N SER A 2 7.02 -5.02 42.58
CA SER A 2 5.74 -5.04 41.88
C SER A 2 5.69 -6.35 41.11
N THR A 3 4.83 -7.27 41.52
CA THR A 3 4.55 -8.49 40.75
C THR A 3 3.79 -8.06 39.50
N SER A 4 4.50 -7.88 38.38
CA SER A 4 3.85 -7.75 37.09
C SER A 4 3.14 -9.08 36.81
N ASN A 5 1.81 -9.07 36.84
CA ASN A 5 1.02 -10.17 36.31
C ASN A 5 1.24 -10.18 34.79
N ASN A 6 2.32 -10.81 34.33
CA ASN A 6 2.60 -10.93 32.91
C ASN A 6 1.52 -11.83 32.31
N ASN A 7 0.75 -11.30 31.35
CA ASN A 7 -0.24 -12.10 30.65
C ASN A 7 0.50 -13.06 29.72
N ILE A 8 0.39 -14.36 29.96
CA ILE A 8 1.12 -15.40 29.22
C ILE A 8 0.13 -16.25 28.43
N PHE A 9 0.42 -16.44 27.16
CA PHE A 9 -0.24 -17.38 26.27
C PHE A 9 0.72 -18.52 25.91
N THR A 10 0.23 -19.76 25.86
CA THR A 10 1.05 -20.92 25.45
C THR A 10 0.65 -21.36 24.05
N HIS A 11 1.46 -20.95 23.06
CA HIS A 11 1.25 -21.35 21.67
C HIS A 11 1.76 -22.78 21.44
N PRO A 12 1.00 -23.66 20.74
CA PRO A 12 1.34 -25.08 20.60
C PRO A 12 2.71 -25.34 19.95
N ASN A 13 3.13 -24.48 19.02
CA ASN A 13 4.39 -24.63 18.28
C ASN A 13 5.47 -23.60 18.65
N LEU A 14 5.11 -22.53 19.37
CA LEU A 14 6.02 -21.39 19.62
C LEU A 14 6.36 -21.24 21.12
N GLY A 15 5.69 -22.01 21.98
CA GLY A 15 5.92 -21.97 23.43
C GLY A 15 5.19 -20.82 24.10
N GLN A 16 5.69 -20.43 25.27
CA GLN A 16 5.10 -19.37 26.08
C GLN A 16 5.46 -17.99 25.52
N ILE A 17 4.45 -17.12 25.40
CA ILE A 17 4.56 -15.78 24.85
C ILE A 17 3.84 -14.81 25.78
N GLU A 18 4.53 -13.75 26.22
CA GLU A 18 3.93 -12.65 26.97
C GLU A 18 3.28 -11.65 26.02
N TYR A 19 2.09 -11.19 26.37
CA TYR A 19 1.31 -10.25 25.56
C TYR A 19 0.83 -9.05 26.35
N LEU A 20 0.59 -7.95 25.63
CA LEU A 20 0.08 -6.70 26.16
C LEU A 20 -1.46 -6.71 26.15
N VAL A 21 -2.07 -6.25 27.25
CA VAL A 21 -3.49 -5.88 27.27
C VAL A 21 -3.55 -4.35 27.20
N PRO A 22 -4.10 -3.75 26.13
CA PRO A 22 -4.19 -2.30 26.02
C PRO A 22 -5.05 -1.72 27.15
N PRO A 23 -4.58 -0.69 27.90
CA PRO A 23 -5.33 -0.15 29.03
C PRO A 23 -6.74 0.33 28.70
N THR A 24 -6.92 0.93 27.52
CA THR A 24 -8.22 1.44 27.04
C THR A 24 -9.07 0.40 26.32
N HIS A 25 -8.51 -0.79 26.03
CA HIS A 25 -9.20 -1.89 25.36
C HIS A 25 -8.91 -3.22 26.07
N PRO A 26 -9.39 -3.41 27.31
CA PRO A 26 -9.04 -4.55 28.16
C PRO A 26 -9.53 -5.90 27.61
N HIS A 27 -10.39 -5.89 26.61
CA HIS A 27 -10.90 -7.07 25.91
C HIS A 27 -9.98 -7.55 24.78
N LEU A 28 -8.89 -6.82 24.49
CA LEU A 28 -7.93 -7.17 23.44
C LEU A 28 -6.63 -7.70 24.05
N ALA A 29 -6.00 -8.63 23.33
CA ALA A 29 -4.63 -9.07 23.54
C ALA A 29 -3.77 -8.61 22.35
N ARG A 30 -2.56 -8.11 22.62
CA ARG A 30 -1.61 -7.66 21.59
C ARG A 30 -0.25 -8.33 21.78
N PHE A 31 0.23 -8.96 20.72
CA PHE A 31 1.62 -9.40 20.56
C PHE A 31 2.29 -8.42 19.60
N LEU A 32 3.40 -7.77 19.96
CA LEU A 32 3.92 -6.60 19.21
C LEU A 32 5.22 -6.84 18.42
N ASN A 33 5.92 -7.96 18.60
CA ASN A 33 7.22 -8.18 17.97
C ASN A 33 7.49 -9.67 17.68
N LEU A 34 6.52 -10.36 17.08
CA LEU A 34 6.73 -11.76 16.72
C LEU A 34 7.59 -11.84 15.45
N PRO A 35 8.79 -12.44 15.51
CA PRO A 35 9.66 -12.50 14.34
C PRO A 35 9.17 -13.61 13.40
N TYR A 36 8.84 -13.24 12.17
CA TYR A 36 8.33 -14.18 11.17
C TYR A 36 9.42 -14.68 10.21
N GLY A 37 10.48 -13.89 10.05
CA GLY A 37 11.55 -14.15 9.10
C GLY A 37 12.95 -14.16 9.73
N LYS A 38 13.88 -14.81 9.03
CA LYS A 38 15.33 -14.70 9.24
C LYS A 38 15.98 -14.22 7.95
N ILE A 39 16.92 -13.29 8.07
CA ILE A 39 17.74 -12.82 6.96
C ILE A 39 19.13 -13.43 7.16
N PRO A 40 19.53 -14.44 6.37
CA PRO A 40 20.78 -15.18 6.61
C PRO A 40 22.03 -14.33 6.34
N GLU A 41 21.93 -13.38 5.42
CA GLU A 41 22.98 -12.41 5.09
C GLU A 41 22.33 -11.16 4.46
N ARG A 42 23.07 -10.04 4.44
CA ARG A 42 22.62 -8.80 3.81
C ARG A 42 22.24 -9.04 2.34
N LEU A 43 21.13 -8.45 1.90
CA LEU A 43 20.53 -8.62 0.57
C LEU A 43 20.05 -10.04 0.21
N ALA A 44 20.17 -11.06 1.07
CA ALA A 44 19.65 -12.39 0.74
C ALA A 44 18.13 -12.49 0.92
N ARG A 45 17.56 -13.54 0.32
CA ARG A 45 16.16 -13.94 0.56
C ARG A 45 15.96 -14.29 2.03
N SER A 46 14.84 -13.85 2.59
CA SER A 46 14.43 -14.28 3.91
C SER A 46 13.95 -15.73 3.92
N THR A 47 14.01 -16.35 5.09
CA THR A 47 13.45 -17.68 5.35
C THR A 47 12.55 -17.62 6.57
N VAL A 48 11.59 -18.55 6.68
CA VAL A 48 10.66 -18.58 7.82
C VAL A 48 11.42 -18.81 9.13
N ARG A 49 11.10 -18.01 10.15
CA ARG A 49 11.63 -18.21 11.51
C ARG A 49 10.73 -19.17 12.28
N ASP A 50 11.30 -20.33 12.61
CA ASP A 50 10.56 -21.44 13.23
C ASP A 50 10.66 -21.53 14.76
N SER A 51 11.26 -20.54 15.42
CA SER A 51 11.42 -20.55 16.88
C SER A 51 11.58 -19.14 17.44
N LEU A 52 10.99 -18.92 18.61
CA LEU A 52 11.12 -17.71 19.42
C LEU A 52 12.30 -17.77 20.42
N GLY A 53 13.02 -18.89 20.52
CA GLY A 53 14.13 -19.08 21.46
C GLY A 53 14.12 -20.43 22.17
N ASN A 54 14.97 -20.58 23.20
CA ASN A 54 15.28 -21.87 23.85
C ASN A 54 14.28 -22.32 24.95
N GLY A 55 13.06 -21.78 24.98
CA GLY A 55 11.94 -22.28 25.80
C GLY A 55 12.10 -22.17 27.33
N SER A 56 13.22 -21.66 27.84
CA SER A 56 13.46 -21.54 29.29
C SER A 56 12.71 -20.38 29.96
N LYS A 57 12.27 -19.39 29.18
CA LYS A 57 11.46 -18.25 29.61
C LYS A 57 10.44 -17.91 28.52
N PRO A 58 9.27 -17.34 28.89
CA PRO A 58 8.34 -16.78 27.92
C PRO A 58 9.01 -15.75 27.00
N TYR A 59 8.65 -15.78 25.71
CA TYR A 59 9.06 -14.74 24.76
C TYR A 59 8.30 -13.45 25.03
N VAL A 60 9.00 -12.33 25.18
CA VAL A 60 8.39 -11.04 25.57
C VAL A 60 7.90 -10.29 24.33
N ALA A 61 6.58 -10.31 24.08
CA ALA A 61 5.93 -9.63 22.97
C ALA A 61 5.05 -8.45 23.35
N THR A 62 5.47 -7.70 24.36
CA THR A 62 4.74 -6.58 24.94
C THR A 62 5.18 -5.20 24.43
N THR A 63 6.23 -5.15 23.62
CA THR A 63 6.79 -3.92 23.03
C THR A 63 7.05 -4.12 21.54
N ALA A 64 6.90 -3.07 20.73
CA ALA A 64 7.22 -3.12 19.30
C ALA A 64 8.69 -3.53 19.07
N GLY A 65 8.92 -4.31 18.03
CA GLY A 65 10.27 -4.72 17.60
C GLY A 65 10.96 -3.66 16.74
N PRO A 66 12.18 -3.93 16.24
CA PRO A 66 12.81 -3.03 15.30
C PRO A 66 12.03 -3.00 13.98
N SER A 67 11.90 -1.81 13.39
CA SER A 67 11.40 -1.62 12.03
C SER A 67 12.52 -1.84 11.00
N SER A 68 12.18 -1.88 9.70
CA SER A 68 13.18 -1.90 8.64
C SER A 68 14.02 -0.63 8.70
N VAL A 69 15.26 -0.72 8.22
CA VAL A 69 16.12 0.45 8.01
C VAL A 69 15.44 1.43 7.06
N GLN A 70 15.33 2.68 7.51
CA GLN A 70 14.66 3.81 6.87
C GLN A 70 15.17 5.13 7.50
N PRO A 71 14.91 6.31 6.90
CA PRO A 71 15.37 7.57 7.47
C PRO A 71 14.98 7.78 8.94
N HIS A 72 15.86 8.43 9.69
CA HIS A 72 15.55 8.89 11.04
C HIS A 72 14.42 9.92 11.01
N GLY A 73 13.59 9.93 12.05
CA GLY A 73 12.41 10.79 12.16
C GLY A 73 11.27 10.42 11.20
N SER A 74 11.36 9.29 10.50
CA SER A 74 10.40 8.88 9.45
C SER A 74 8.95 8.82 9.94
N ALA A 75 8.69 8.49 11.22
CA ALA A 75 7.32 8.47 11.76
C ALA A 75 6.64 9.83 11.66
N LYS A 76 7.33 10.87 12.14
CA LYS A 76 6.82 12.23 12.15
C LYS A 76 6.80 12.81 10.74
N MET A 77 7.85 12.54 9.95
CA MET A 77 7.93 12.96 8.55
C MET A 77 6.76 12.41 7.73
N ASP A 78 6.46 11.11 7.85
CA ASP A 78 5.37 10.45 7.14
C ASP A 78 4.02 11.04 7.57
N ALA A 79 3.75 11.12 8.87
CA ALA A 79 2.51 11.70 9.37
C ALA A 79 2.30 13.17 8.94
N GLN A 80 3.36 13.99 8.92
CA GLN A 80 3.30 15.35 8.40
C GLN A 80 2.95 15.37 6.91
N GLY A 81 3.63 14.54 6.10
CA GLY A 81 3.36 14.38 4.67
C GLY A 81 1.92 13.96 4.37
N LEU A 82 1.35 13.14 5.25
CA LEU A 82 -0.01 12.61 5.16
C LEU A 82 -1.10 13.55 5.73
N GLN A 83 -0.71 14.72 6.27
CA GLN A 83 -1.61 15.63 6.99
C GLN A 83 -2.30 14.91 8.16
N LEU A 84 -1.51 14.26 9.01
CA LEU A 84 -1.96 13.59 10.23
C LEU A 84 -1.38 14.29 11.47
N PRO A 85 -2.09 14.24 12.62
CA PRO A 85 -1.57 14.79 13.86
C PRO A 85 -0.28 14.09 14.30
N THR A 86 0.74 14.88 14.64
CA THR A 86 2.07 14.39 15.02
C THR A 86 2.33 14.44 16.52
N ASP A 87 1.43 15.03 17.29
CA ASP A 87 1.52 15.18 18.74
C ASP A 87 1.26 13.87 19.50
N GLU A 88 0.65 12.88 18.86
CA GLU A 88 0.44 11.52 19.42
C GLU A 88 1.50 10.51 18.96
N ILE A 89 2.45 10.91 18.11
CA ILE A 89 3.56 10.07 17.68
C ILE A 89 4.59 10.04 18.80
N GLN A 90 4.92 8.83 19.26
CA GLN A 90 5.81 8.67 20.40
C GLN A 90 7.22 9.15 20.06
N GLU A 91 7.92 9.71 21.05
CA GLU A 91 9.34 10.02 20.91
C GLU A 91 10.12 8.73 20.66
N GLY A 92 10.92 8.70 19.59
CA GLY A 92 11.64 7.50 19.19
C GLY A 92 10.82 6.48 18.38
N GLU A 93 9.55 6.76 18.03
CA GLU A 93 8.76 5.86 17.18
C GLU A 93 9.46 5.64 15.83
N GLY A 94 9.77 4.37 15.52
CA GLY A 94 10.50 3.99 14.31
C GLY A 94 12.01 4.22 14.36
N GLU A 95 12.59 4.65 15.49
CA GLU A 95 14.04 4.83 15.63
C GLU A 95 14.77 3.53 15.96
N TRP A 96 14.08 2.55 16.57
CA TRP A 96 14.63 1.20 16.67
C TRP A 96 14.47 0.51 15.31
N GLN A 97 15.60 0.32 14.63
CA GLN A 97 15.67 -0.27 13.30
C GLN A 97 16.73 -1.37 13.23
N SER A 98 16.57 -2.30 12.30
CA SER A 98 17.54 -3.37 12.06
C SER A 98 17.42 -3.89 10.63
N GLU A 99 18.54 -4.16 9.97
CA GLU A 99 18.51 -4.80 8.66
C GLU A 99 18.22 -6.32 8.73
N THR A 100 18.49 -6.99 9.86
CA THR A 100 18.38 -8.45 10.01
C THR A 100 17.23 -8.91 10.90
N GLU A 101 16.82 -8.09 11.87
CA GLU A 101 15.76 -8.43 12.83
C GLU A 101 14.46 -7.67 12.56
N CYS A 102 14.32 -6.91 11.47
CA CYS A 102 13.11 -6.14 11.17
C CYS A 102 11.90 -6.95 10.69
N LEU A 103 12.06 -8.24 10.37
CA LEU A 103 10.98 -9.11 9.89
C LEU A 103 10.09 -9.56 11.05
N GLN A 104 9.34 -8.58 11.57
CA GLN A 104 8.46 -8.67 12.72
C GLN A 104 7.01 -8.46 12.30
N LEU A 105 6.10 -9.06 13.05
CA LEU A 105 4.67 -8.77 12.97
C LEU A 105 4.07 -8.56 14.36
N SER A 106 2.97 -7.83 14.39
CA SER A 106 2.08 -7.75 15.54
C SER A 106 0.78 -8.51 15.29
N ILE A 107 0.20 -9.09 16.34
CA ILE A 107 -1.10 -9.75 16.33
C ILE A 107 -1.99 -9.07 17.38
N THR A 108 -3.18 -8.62 16.97
CA THR A 108 -4.23 -8.12 17.85
C THR A 108 -5.47 -8.98 17.70
N LEU A 109 -6.00 -9.50 18.80
CA LEU A 109 -7.19 -10.35 18.80
C LEU A 109 -7.97 -10.25 20.12
N PRO A 110 -9.25 -10.65 20.16
CA PRO A 110 -10.04 -10.63 21.38
C PRO A 110 -9.48 -11.62 22.42
N ARG A 111 -9.29 -11.13 23.65
CA ARG A 111 -8.81 -11.94 24.79
C ARG A 111 -9.72 -13.13 25.13
N PRO A 112 -11.07 -13.01 25.08
CA PRO A 112 -11.94 -14.17 25.33
C PRO A 112 -11.65 -15.37 24.41
N GLU A 113 -11.37 -15.10 23.14
CA GLU A 113 -11.04 -16.13 22.13
C GLU A 113 -9.66 -16.76 22.44
N LEU A 114 -8.68 -15.94 22.81
CA LEU A 114 -7.35 -16.40 23.21
C LEU A 114 -7.41 -17.28 24.47
N ASP A 115 -8.23 -16.89 25.45
CA ASP A 115 -8.47 -17.64 26.68
C ASP A 115 -9.13 -19.00 26.39
N GLU A 116 -10.06 -19.06 25.44
CA GLU A 116 -10.72 -20.30 25.01
C GLU A 116 -9.75 -21.26 24.32
N VAL A 117 -8.92 -20.76 23.39
CA VAL A 117 -7.86 -21.55 22.74
C VAL A 117 -6.93 -22.15 23.79
N ASN A 118 -6.51 -21.37 24.79
CA ASN A 118 -5.59 -21.83 25.84
C ASN A 118 -6.23 -22.84 26.80
N LYS A 119 -7.55 -22.76 27.04
CA LYS A 119 -8.29 -23.67 27.92
C LYS A 119 -8.65 -25.01 27.27
N THR A 120 -9.06 -24.97 26.00
CA THR A 120 -9.73 -26.09 25.34
C THR A 120 -8.89 -26.72 24.22
N GLY A 121 -7.93 -25.97 23.67
CA GLY A 121 -7.22 -26.35 22.45
C GLY A 121 -8.08 -26.31 21.19
N VAL A 122 -9.36 -25.91 21.29
CA VAL A 122 -10.26 -25.76 20.14
C VAL A 122 -9.93 -24.46 19.42
N LYS A 123 -9.85 -24.50 18.09
CA LYS A 123 -9.58 -23.33 17.25
C LYS A 123 -10.86 -22.52 17.05
N ALA A 124 -10.87 -21.28 17.51
CA ALA A 124 -11.99 -20.33 17.37
C ALA A 124 -12.40 -20.03 15.91
N LYS A 125 -11.51 -20.31 14.93
CA LYS A 125 -11.69 -20.02 13.49
C LYS A 125 -11.97 -18.53 13.23
N LEU A 126 -11.12 -17.67 13.77
CA LEU A 126 -11.22 -16.23 13.59
C LEU A 126 -10.86 -15.83 12.15
N PRO A 127 -11.69 -15.06 11.44
CA PRO A 127 -11.27 -14.38 10.21
C PRO A 127 -9.98 -13.59 10.44
N VAL A 128 -9.03 -13.72 9.52
CA VAL A 128 -7.70 -13.10 9.65
C VAL A 128 -7.60 -11.91 8.71
N LEU A 129 -7.32 -10.73 9.26
CA LEU A 129 -7.00 -9.53 8.49
C LEU A 129 -5.50 -9.24 8.58
N VAL A 130 -4.79 -9.33 7.46
CA VAL A 130 -3.35 -9.05 7.39
C VAL A 130 -3.14 -7.70 6.73
N PHE A 131 -2.41 -6.80 7.37
CA PHE A 131 -2.13 -5.45 6.89
C PHE A 131 -0.66 -5.28 6.48
N LEU A 132 -0.45 -4.81 5.24
CA LEU A 132 0.83 -4.36 4.71
C LEU A 132 0.84 -2.84 4.63
N HIS A 133 1.75 -2.20 5.37
CA HIS A 133 1.86 -0.75 5.40
C HIS A 133 2.37 -0.18 4.06
N GLY A 134 2.01 1.07 3.77
CA GLY A 134 2.56 1.87 2.69
C GLY A 134 3.89 2.56 3.03
N GLY A 135 4.21 3.64 2.30
CA GLY A 135 5.42 4.43 2.49
C GLY A 135 6.46 4.29 1.36
N ALA A 136 5.97 4.15 0.11
CA ALA A 136 6.80 4.17 -1.10
C ALA A 136 7.96 3.15 -1.12
N PHE A 137 7.79 2.02 -0.43
CA PHE A 137 8.85 1.02 -0.21
C PHE A 137 10.15 1.58 0.41
N PHE A 138 10.09 2.76 1.01
CA PHE A 138 11.24 3.52 1.50
C PHE A 138 11.16 3.78 3.00
N LEU A 139 9.96 4.00 3.51
CA LEU A 139 9.66 4.18 4.93
C LEU A 139 8.36 3.45 5.31
N GLY A 140 8.08 3.37 6.60
CA GLY A 140 6.87 2.78 7.14
C GLY A 140 7.13 1.71 8.21
N SER A 141 6.05 1.30 8.86
CA SER A 141 6.00 0.19 9.80
C SER A 141 4.54 -0.24 9.99
N GLY A 142 4.30 -1.52 10.23
CA GLY A 142 2.98 -2.04 10.57
C GLY A 142 2.47 -1.55 11.93
N ASP A 143 3.38 -1.13 12.82
CA ASP A 143 3.07 -0.70 14.18
C ASP A 143 3.12 0.83 14.37
N ARG A 144 3.03 1.60 13.28
CA ARG A 144 2.86 3.07 13.39
C ARG A 144 1.64 3.39 14.25
N SER A 145 1.74 4.42 15.08
CA SER A 145 0.66 4.83 15.99
C SER A 145 -0.65 5.13 15.27
N TYR A 146 -0.60 5.72 14.07
CA TYR A 146 -1.76 5.97 13.21
C TYR A 146 -2.34 4.73 12.50
N TYR A 147 -1.69 3.56 12.62
CA TYR A 147 -2.22 2.26 12.20
C TYR A 147 -2.66 1.38 13.38
N ASN A 148 -2.80 1.96 14.57
CA ASN A 148 -3.25 1.20 15.74
C ASN A 148 -4.66 0.61 15.50
N PRO A 149 -4.84 -0.72 15.53
CA PRO A 149 -6.09 -1.36 15.14
C PRO A 149 -7.11 -1.42 16.29
N ASN A 150 -6.80 -0.93 17.49
CA ASN A 150 -7.61 -1.15 18.68
C ASN A 150 -9.07 -0.72 18.52
N THR A 151 -9.31 0.45 17.90
CA THR A 151 -10.67 0.96 17.67
C THR A 151 -11.43 0.06 16.70
N PHE A 152 -10.80 -0.33 15.58
CA PHE A 152 -11.36 -1.30 14.64
C PHE A 152 -11.72 -2.63 15.30
N MET A 153 -10.78 -3.20 16.05
CA MET A 153 -10.96 -4.50 16.72
C MET A 153 -12.03 -4.44 17.81
N THR A 154 -12.17 -3.29 18.48
CA THR A 154 -13.21 -3.08 19.49
C THR A 154 -14.58 -2.99 18.85
N GLN A 155 -14.72 -2.26 17.74
CA GLN A 155 -15.99 -2.21 17.01
C GLN A 155 -16.35 -3.59 16.46
N ALA A 156 -15.40 -4.34 15.92
CA ALA A 156 -15.65 -5.71 15.44
C ALA A 156 -16.20 -6.61 16.57
N LEU A 157 -15.68 -6.47 17.79
CA LEU A 157 -16.14 -7.25 18.94
C LEU A 157 -17.49 -6.78 19.52
N GLN A 158 -17.75 -5.48 19.52
CA GLN A 158 -18.96 -4.89 20.13
C GLN A 158 -20.14 -4.76 19.18
N GLY A 159 -19.88 -4.72 17.87
CA GLY A 159 -20.86 -4.34 16.87
C GLY A 159 -21.16 -2.83 16.85
N LEU A 160 -22.10 -2.45 16.00
CA LEU A 160 -22.62 -1.11 15.85
C LEU A 160 -24.06 -1.03 16.38
N GLU A 161 -24.33 -0.10 17.29
CA GLU A 161 -25.68 0.19 17.79
C GLU A 161 -26.46 1.08 16.82
N ASP A 162 -26.79 0.55 15.64
CA ASP A 162 -27.56 1.26 14.59
C ASP A 162 -29.00 0.75 14.41
N GLY A 163 -29.43 -0.18 15.27
CA GLY A 163 -30.74 -0.81 15.22
C GLY A 163 -30.83 -2.04 14.31
N ASN A 164 -29.76 -2.40 13.58
CA ASN A 164 -29.69 -3.63 12.79
C ASN A 164 -29.08 -4.77 13.65
N GLU A 165 -29.68 -5.96 13.65
CA GLU A 165 -29.24 -7.06 14.52
C GLU A 165 -27.96 -7.73 14.01
N ALA A 166 -27.73 -7.72 12.70
CA ALA A 166 -26.51 -8.27 12.10
C ALA A 166 -25.27 -7.47 12.52
N THR A 167 -25.40 -6.14 12.61
CA THR A 167 -24.34 -5.23 13.00
C THR A 167 -24.13 -5.18 14.51
N LYS A 168 -25.09 -5.60 15.33
CA LYS A 168 -24.89 -5.75 16.80
C LYS A 168 -24.12 -7.00 17.20
N SER A 169 -24.05 -7.99 16.32
CA SER A 169 -23.43 -9.27 16.66
C SER A 169 -21.89 -9.15 16.68
N PRO A 170 -21.21 -9.70 17.71
CA PRO A 170 -19.76 -9.78 17.73
C PRO A 170 -19.21 -10.51 16.51
N ARG A 171 -18.22 -9.91 15.85
CA ARG A 171 -17.45 -10.47 14.74
C ARG A 171 -15.97 -10.46 15.15
N PRO A 172 -15.52 -11.42 15.97
CA PRO A 172 -14.15 -11.46 16.44
C PRO A 172 -13.21 -11.70 15.26
N ILE A 173 -12.27 -10.77 15.06
CA ILE A 173 -11.25 -10.83 13.99
C ILE A 173 -9.89 -11.08 14.65
N LEU A 174 -8.96 -11.69 13.93
CA LEU A 174 -7.53 -11.69 14.25
C LEU A 174 -6.82 -10.74 13.26
N PHE A 175 -6.28 -9.64 13.77
CA PHE A 175 -5.58 -8.63 12.96
C PHE A 175 -4.07 -8.83 13.07
N ILE A 176 -3.38 -8.77 11.93
CA ILE A 176 -1.93 -8.86 11.82
C ILE A 176 -1.42 -7.62 11.09
N ALA A 177 -0.43 -6.93 11.62
CA ALA A 177 0.35 -5.95 10.87
C ALA A 177 1.81 -6.40 10.82
N ALA A 178 2.47 -6.25 9.67
CA ALA A 178 3.82 -6.75 9.48
C ALA A 178 4.76 -5.71 8.88
N ASN A 179 6.01 -5.76 9.33
CA ASN A 179 7.12 -5.06 8.70
C ASN A 179 7.73 -5.93 7.60
N TYR A 180 8.28 -5.31 6.57
CA TYR A 180 9.07 -5.96 5.51
C TYR A 180 10.24 -5.05 5.15
N ARG A 181 11.29 -5.58 4.49
CA ARG A 181 12.45 -4.74 4.15
C ARG A 181 12.08 -3.63 3.17
N LEU A 182 12.63 -2.45 3.44
CA LEU A 182 12.47 -1.22 2.67
C LEU A 182 13.80 -0.76 2.07
N GLY A 183 13.72 0.25 1.19
CA GLY A 183 14.86 0.91 0.57
C GLY A 183 15.83 -0.07 -0.06
N ALA A 184 17.13 0.20 0.11
CA ALA A 184 18.18 -0.64 -0.43
C ALA A 184 18.09 -2.11 0.04
N HIS A 185 17.76 -2.33 1.31
CA HIS A 185 17.69 -3.67 1.89
C HIS A 185 16.58 -4.52 1.26
N GLY A 186 15.47 -3.88 0.86
CA GLY A 186 14.31 -4.54 0.26
C GLY A 186 14.36 -4.61 -1.27
N PHE A 187 14.98 -3.64 -1.94
CA PHE A 187 14.76 -3.45 -3.39
C PHE A 187 16.03 -3.24 -4.20
N MET A 188 17.21 -3.07 -3.57
CA MET A 188 18.47 -3.01 -4.31
C MET A 188 18.80 -4.35 -4.96
N HIS A 189 19.03 -4.32 -6.27
CA HIS A 189 19.28 -5.50 -7.07
C HIS A 189 20.53 -5.33 -7.94
N SER A 190 21.35 -6.38 -8.01
CA SER A 190 22.36 -6.57 -9.04
C SER A 190 22.19 -7.99 -9.58
N PRO A 191 22.03 -8.19 -10.90
CA PRO A 191 21.91 -9.51 -11.52
C PRO A 191 23.07 -10.47 -11.19
N SER A 192 24.21 -9.94 -10.73
CA SER A 192 25.40 -10.73 -10.41
C SER A 192 25.21 -11.64 -9.19
N ASN A 193 24.67 -11.12 -8.07
CA ASN A 193 24.56 -11.91 -6.82
C ASN A 193 23.63 -11.32 -5.74
N SER A 194 22.69 -10.42 -6.10
CA SER A 194 21.65 -9.91 -5.18
C SER A 194 20.28 -10.16 -5.80
N PRO A 195 19.38 -10.95 -5.18
CA PRO A 195 18.10 -11.27 -5.78
C PRO A 195 17.12 -10.06 -5.74
N PRO A 196 16.29 -9.83 -6.78
CA PRO A 196 15.42 -8.66 -6.88
C PRO A 196 14.25 -8.70 -5.88
N ASN A 197 13.65 -7.58 -5.49
CA ASN A 197 12.38 -7.56 -4.75
C ASN A 197 12.38 -8.32 -3.40
N ASN A 198 13.46 -8.24 -2.63
CA ASN A 198 13.53 -8.84 -1.30
C ASN A 198 12.37 -8.42 -0.37
N GLY A 199 11.92 -7.16 -0.41
CA GLY A 199 10.78 -6.69 0.39
C GLY A 199 9.48 -7.42 0.04
N LEU A 200 9.20 -7.67 -1.24
CA LEU A 200 8.04 -8.47 -1.67
C LEU A 200 8.19 -9.96 -1.30
N HIS A 201 9.41 -10.49 -1.36
CA HIS A 201 9.72 -11.86 -0.93
C HIS A 201 9.62 -12.04 0.58
N ASP A 202 9.89 -11.01 1.38
CA ASP A 202 9.64 -11.03 2.82
C ASP A 202 8.16 -11.18 3.13
N GLN A 203 7.28 -10.55 2.34
CA GLN A 203 5.83 -10.72 2.47
C GLN A 203 5.39 -12.15 2.11
N LEU A 204 6.05 -12.83 1.16
CA LEU A 204 5.83 -14.27 0.92
C LEU A 204 6.28 -15.12 2.12
N THR A 205 7.41 -14.78 2.76
CA THR A 205 7.87 -15.42 3.99
C THR A 205 6.87 -15.21 5.13
N LEU A 206 6.29 -14.01 5.24
CA LEU A 206 5.20 -13.70 6.17
C LEU A 206 3.99 -14.61 5.94
N PHE A 207 3.52 -14.76 4.69
CA PHE A 207 2.37 -15.64 4.40
C PHE A 207 2.65 -17.09 4.79
N ARG A 208 3.85 -17.60 4.53
CA ARG A 208 4.27 -18.94 4.97
C ARG A 208 4.27 -19.08 6.49
N TRP A 209 4.75 -18.05 7.20
CA TRP A 209 4.72 -18.03 8.66
C TRP A 209 3.27 -18.01 9.20
N ILE A 210 2.40 -17.19 8.60
CA ILE A 210 0.98 -17.09 8.95
C ILE A 210 0.32 -18.47 8.86
N HIS A 211 0.44 -19.14 7.72
CA HIS A 211 -0.13 -20.48 7.52
C HIS A 211 0.38 -21.52 8.53
N LYS A 212 1.63 -21.38 8.98
CA LYS A 212 2.26 -22.32 9.91
C LYS A 212 1.86 -22.06 11.37
N TYR A 213 1.71 -20.81 11.79
CA TYR A 213 1.61 -20.45 13.21
C TYR A 213 0.30 -19.76 13.61
N VAL A 214 -0.33 -18.98 12.73
CA VAL A 214 -1.59 -18.29 13.08
C VAL A 214 -2.76 -19.23 13.46
N PRO A 215 -2.85 -20.49 12.95
CA PRO A 215 -3.83 -21.45 13.46
C PRO A 215 -3.72 -21.74 14.96
N GLY A 216 -2.53 -21.59 15.56
CA GLY A 216 -2.32 -21.79 16.99
C GLY A 216 -2.77 -20.60 17.84
N PHE A 217 -3.03 -19.44 17.23
CA PHE A 217 -3.73 -18.30 17.85
C PHE A 217 -5.25 -18.35 17.61
N GLY A 218 -5.75 -19.38 16.92
CA GLY A 218 -7.18 -19.55 16.61
C GLY A 218 -7.63 -18.97 15.27
N GLY A 219 -6.72 -18.47 14.43
CA GLY A 219 -7.07 -17.92 13.11
C GLY A 219 -7.51 -18.99 12.10
N ASP A 220 -8.41 -18.60 11.21
CA ASP A 220 -8.93 -19.40 10.11
C ASP A 220 -8.14 -19.16 8.82
N MET A 221 -7.37 -20.17 8.38
CA MET A 221 -6.55 -20.07 7.17
C MET A 221 -7.37 -20.15 5.88
N ASP A 222 -8.62 -20.60 5.97
CA ASP A 222 -9.57 -20.55 4.85
C ASP A 222 -10.24 -19.17 4.74
N ASN A 223 -10.04 -18.26 5.72
CA ASN A 223 -10.66 -16.95 5.77
C ASN A 223 -9.66 -15.82 6.07
N ILE A 224 -8.61 -15.75 5.25
CA ILE A 224 -7.63 -14.66 5.30
C ILE A 224 -7.99 -13.57 4.28
N THR A 225 -7.98 -12.32 4.74
CA THR A 225 -8.07 -11.10 3.93
C THR A 225 -6.74 -10.35 4.00
N LEU A 226 -6.13 -10.07 2.84
CA LEU A 226 -4.93 -9.26 2.73
C LEU A 226 -5.28 -7.80 2.42
N MET A 227 -4.87 -6.87 3.27
CA MET A 227 -5.12 -5.44 3.14
C MET A 227 -3.81 -4.68 3.00
N GLY A 228 -3.78 -3.69 2.12
CA GLY A 228 -2.64 -2.80 1.97
C GLY A 228 -3.05 -1.36 1.71
N GLN A 229 -2.11 -0.44 1.92
CA GLN A 229 -2.25 0.97 1.58
C GLN A 229 -1.03 1.46 0.79
N SER A 230 -1.23 2.28 -0.25
CA SER A 230 -0.15 2.83 -1.09
C SER A 230 0.78 1.73 -1.63
N ALA A 231 2.10 1.79 -1.39
CA ALA A 231 3.06 0.72 -1.71
C ALA A 231 2.69 -0.65 -1.09
N GLY A 232 2.00 -0.67 0.05
CA GLY A 232 1.43 -1.88 0.62
C GLY A 232 0.28 -2.43 -0.22
N ALA A 233 -0.59 -1.58 -0.77
CA ALA A 233 -1.64 -1.99 -1.71
C ALA A 233 -1.06 -2.40 -3.08
N GLU A 234 0.00 -1.74 -3.55
CA GLU A 234 0.80 -2.22 -4.68
C GLU A 234 1.32 -3.64 -4.44
N SER A 235 1.83 -3.91 -3.23
CA SER A 235 2.24 -5.26 -2.85
C SER A 235 1.08 -6.26 -2.91
N VAL A 236 -0.10 -5.89 -2.40
CA VAL A 236 -1.31 -6.73 -2.48
C VAL A 236 -1.67 -7.04 -3.92
N SER A 237 -1.71 -6.04 -4.80
CA SER A 237 -1.98 -6.24 -6.23
C SER A 237 -0.94 -7.13 -6.90
N LEU A 238 0.35 -6.90 -6.63
CA LEU A 238 1.42 -7.77 -7.14
C LEU A 238 1.24 -9.22 -6.67
N HIS A 239 0.95 -9.46 -5.39
CA HIS A 239 0.64 -10.80 -4.90
C HIS A 239 -0.60 -11.38 -5.57
N ASN A 240 -1.64 -10.58 -5.78
CA ASN A 240 -2.83 -11.00 -6.52
C ASN A 240 -2.50 -11.43 -7.96
N LEU A 241 -1.42 -10.92 -8.57
CA LEU A 241 -1.06 -11.15 -9.96
C LEU A 241 0.10 -12.13 -10.17
N VAL A 242 0.72 -12.63 -9.09
CA VAL A 242 1.79 -13.62 -9.15
C VAL A 242 1.25 -14.95 -9.67
N LYS A 243 2.08 -15.66 -10.45
CA LYS A 243 1.75 -16.96 -11.02
C LYS A 243 1.39 -17.96 -9.91
N ASP A 244 0.26 -18.65 -10.09
CA ASP A 244 -0.17 -19.75 -9.23
C ASP A 244 0.89 -20.87 -9.21
N ASN A 245 1.50 -21.04 -8.04
CA ASN A 245 2.47 -22.07 -7.75
C ASN A 245 1.74 -23.23 -7.04
N GLU A 246 1.28 -24.19 -7.83
CA GLU A 246 0.91 -25.53 -7.36
C GLU A 246 -0.31 -25.57 -6.40
N GLY A 247 -1.22 -24.58 -6.48
CA GLY A 247 -2.46 -24.57 -5.70
C GLY A 247 -2.31 -24.08 -4.26
N TRP A 248 -1.18 -23.45 -3.91
CA TRP A 248 -1.03 -22.75 -2.63
C TRP A 248 -1.95 -21.52 -2.59
N LYS A 249 -2.79 -21.44 -1.55
CA LYS A 249 -3.75 -20.35 -1.35
C LYS A 249 -3.36 -19.50 -0.14
N PRO A 250 -2.55 -18.44 -0.32
CA PRO A 250 -2.05 -17.64 0.81
C PRO A 250 -3.17 -16.87 1.53
N TYR A 251 -4.19 -16.44 0.78
CA TYR A 251 -5.37 -15.77 1.29
C TYR A 251 -6.54 -16.00 0.32
N ARG A 252 -7.73 -15.51 0.66
CA ARG A 252 -8.90 -15.63 -0.23
C ARG A 252 -9.48 -14.30 -0.69
N ARG A 253 -9.21 -13.22 0.03
CA ARG A 253 -9.75 -11.89 -0.27
C ARG A 253 -8.69 -10.81 -0.11
N SER A 254 -8.88 -9.67 -0.77
CA SER A 254 -7.96 -8.55 -0.66
C SER A 254 -8.62 -7.18 -0.60
N ILE A 255 -7.96 -6.20 0.03
CA ILE A 255 -8.37 -4.80 0.09
C ILE A 255 -7.16 -3.94 -0.29
N MET A 256 -7.31 -3.09 -1.29
CA MET A 256 -6.25 -2.22 -1.81
C MET A 256 -6.68 -0.77 -1.67
N PHE A 257 -6.04 -0.03 -0.77
CA PHE A 257 -6.24 1.41 -0.59
C PHE A 257 -5.17 2.20 -1.35
N SER A 258 -5.59 2.89 -2.40
CA SER A 258 -4.77 3.82 -3.20
C SER A 258 -3.45 3.21 -3.67
N GLY A 259 -3.48 1.97 -4.16
CA GLY A 259 -2.28 1.25 -4.60
C GLY A 259 -2.53 0.30 -5.77
N SER A 260 -1.58 0.24 -6.69
CA SER A 260 -1.54 -0.68 -7.84
C SER A 260 -0.07 -0.91 -8.24
N PRO A 261 0.23 -1.85 -9.17
CA PRO A 261 1.57 -2.07 -9.70
C PRO A 261 2.17 -0.87 -10.45
N LEU A 262 1.40 0.22 -10.63
CA LEU A 262 1.84 1.47 -11.23
C LEU A 262 2.10 2.58 -10.22
N CYS A 263 1.89 2.37 -8.93
CA CYS A 263 2.12 3.43 -7.93
C CYS A 263 3.60 3.80 -7.88
N MET A 264 4.48 2.84 -7.60
CA MET A 264 5.92 3.03 -7.66
C MET A 264 6.47 2.76 -9.06
N PRO A 265 7.53 3.47 -9.50
CA PRO A 265 8.20 3.14 -10.75
C PRO A 265 8.91 1.79 -10.59
N ALA A 266 8.64 0.87 -11.50
CA ALA A 266 9.42 -0.35 -11.63
C ALA A 266 10.67 -0.08 -12.48
N LYS A 267 11.70 -0.92 -12.32
CA LYS A 267 12.95 -0.85 -13.07
C LYS A 267 13.32 -2.23 -13.58
N THR A 268 13.84 -2.29 -14.80
CA THR A 268 14.43 -3.50 -15.35
C THR A 268 15.68 -3.92 -14.56
N PRO A 269 16.10 -5.19 -14.64
CA PRO A 269 17.36 -5.65 -14.08
C PRO A 269 18.58 -4.81 -14.46
N GLU A 270 18.66 -4.28 -15.68
CA GLU A 270 19.76 -3.43 -16.14
C GLU A 270 19.69 -2.03 -15.52
N GLU A 271 18.51 -1.43 -15.43
CA GLU A 271 18.35 -0.15 -14.71
C GLU A 271 18.67 -0.29 -13.22
N HIS A 272 18.32 -1.43 -12.62
CA HIS A 272 18.72 -1.77 -11.25
C HIS A 272 20.24 -1.92 -11.13
N GLU A 273 20.89 -2.57 -12.08
CA GLU A 273 22.36 -2.68 -12.12
C GLU A 273 23.03 -1.32 -12.24
N THR A 274 22.55 -0.44 -13.12
CA THR A 274 23.04 0.94 -13.24
C THR A 274 22.86 1.70 -11.94
N ASN A 275 21.66 1.66 -11.35
CA ASN A 275 21.37 2.32 -10.09
C ASN A 275 22.21 1.76 -8.94
N PHE A 276 22.38 0.45 -8.86
CA PHE A 276 23.22 -0.20 -7.87
C PHE A 276 24.63 0.36 -7.91
N ARG A 277 25.25 0.41 -9.10
CA ARG A 277 26.61 0.95 -9.26
C ARG A 277 26.69 2.42 -8.87
N GLN A 278 25.73 3.25 -9.30
CA GLN A 278 25.67 4.67 -8.92
C GLN A 278 25.55 4.87 -7.40
N LEU A 279 24.66 4.12 -6.74
CA LEU A 279 24.42 4.24 -5.30
C LEU A 279 25.63 3.78 -4.48
N VAL A 280 26.26 2.68 -4.90
CA VAL A 280 27.48 2.17 -4.26
C VAL A 280 28.67 3.11 -4.50
N GLY A 281 28.79 3.66 -5.71
CA GLY A 281 29.80 4.68 -6.05
C GLY A 281 29.69 5.92 -5.17
N LYS A 282 28.49 6.51 -5.04
CA LYS A 282 28.21 7.64 -4.15
C LYS A 282 28.56 7.32 -2.69
N THR A 283 28.23 6.12 -2.27
CA THR A 283 28.53 5.66 -0.92
C THR A 283 30.04 5.56 -0.67
N MET A 284 30.78 4.93 -1.58
CA MET A 284 32.22 4.68 -1.41
C MET A 284 33.10 5.91 -1.68
N GLY A 285 32.65 6.84 -2.53
CA GLY A 285 33.42 8.01 -2.98
C GLY A 285 33.63 9.12 -1.93
N GLY A 286 32.96 9.05 -0.78
CA GLY A 286 33.19 9.97 0.35
C GLY A 286 32.75 11.42 0.14
N ASP A 287 31.94 11.71 -0.88
CA ASP A 287 31.48 13.07 -1.20
C ASP A 287 29.99 13.25 -0.91
N ASN A 288 29.60 14.46 -0.49
CA ASN A 288 28.26 14.83 -0.01
C ASN A 288 27.22 14.95 -1.15
N GLY A 289 27.20 14.00 -2.09
CA GLY A 289 26.18 13.93 -3.14
C GLY A 289 26.47 14.69 -4.43
N GLU A 290 27.68 15.26 -4.60
CA GLU A 290 28.08 16.00 -5.82
C GLU A 290 29.15 15.30 -6.69
N GLY A 291 29.70 14.16 -6.27
CA GLY A 291 30.70 13.38 -7.03
C GLY A 291 30.11 12.64 -8.24
N LYS A 292 30.91 12.45 -9.31
CA LYS A 292 30.48 11.72 -10.50
C LYS A 292 30.22 10.24 -10.18
N ASP A 293 29.34 9.64 -10.97
CA ASP A 293 28.65 8.37 -10.73
C ASP A 293 29.52 7.11 -10.51
N ASP A 294 30.83 7.17 -10.71
CA ASP A 294 31.73 6.00 -10.68
C ASP A 294 33.13 6.20 -10.07
N ASP A 295 33.47 7.43 -9.60
CA ASP A 295 34.85 7.81 -9.21
C ASP A 295 35.44 6.91 -8.09
N GLY A 296 34.62 6.19 -7.33
CA GLY A 296 35.03 5.28 -6.24
C GLY A 296 35.03 3.78 -6.56
N ILE A 297 34.53 3.37 -7.73
CA ILE A 297 34.32 1.94 -8.08
C ILE A 297 34.86 1.55 -9.46
N GLU A 298 35.65 2.42 -10.08
CA GLU A 298 36.25 2.18 -11.40
C GLU A 298 37.05 0.86 -11.42
N GLY A 299 36.86 0.05 -12.46
CA GLY A 299 37.52 -1.26 -12.62
C GLY A 299 37.01 -2.37 -11.69
N ARG A 300 36.06 -2.09 -10.78
CA ARG A 300 35.49 -3.10 -9.87
C ARG A 300 34.25 -3.76 -10.46
N SER A 301 34.21 -5.09 -10.40
CA SER A 301 33.02 -5.85 -10.81
C SER A 301 31.88 -5.66 -9.80
N SER A 302 30.63 -5.73 -10.27
CA SER A 302 29.46 -5.63 -9.38
C SER A 302 29.38 -6.79 -8.40
N ASN A 303 29.90 -7.96 -8.77
CA ASN A 303 30.03 -9.09 -7.86
C ASN A 303 30.96 -8.77 -6.68
N ASP A 304 32.13 -8.15 -6.92
CA ASP A 304 33.06 -7.76 -5.86
C ASP A 304 32.45 -6.70 -4.93
N LEU A 305 31.67 -5.78 -5.49
CA LEU A 305 30.94 -4.76 -4.73
C LEU A 305 29.87 -5.39 -3.85
N VAL A 306 29.05 -6.31 -4.39
CA VAL A 306 28.04 -7.05 -3.60
C VAL A 306 28.70 -7.84 -2.47
N GLU A 307 29.82 -8.51 -2.73
CA GLU A 307 30.56 -9.26 -1.71
C GLU A 307 31.14 -8.37 -0.61
N GLU A 308 31.65 -7.18 -0.95
CA GLU A 308 32.10 -6.21 0.05
C GLU A 308 30.93 -5.71 0.90
N ILE A 309 29.82 -5.34 0.25
CA ILE A 309 28.59 -4.90 0.93
C ILE A 309 28.11 -5.99 1.88
N LYS A 310 28.08 -7.26 1.47
CA LYS A 310 27.64 -8.37 2.34
C LYS A 310 28.51 -8.56 3.58
N ARG A 311 29.81 -8.28 3.49
CA ARG A 311 30.78 -8.41 4.59
C ARG A 311 30.89 -7.16 5.46
N GLY A 312 30.39 -6.03 4.97
CA GLY A 312 30.41 -4.75 5.67
C GLY A 312 29.70 -4.79 7.02
N GLY A 313 30.16 -3.98 7.97
CA GLY A 313 29.53 -3.83 9.28
C GLY A 313 28.36 -2.84 9.27
N LYS A 314 28.14 -2.21 10.43
CA LYS A 314 27.06 -1.25 10.66
C LYS A 314 27.18 0.00 9.76
N GLU A 315 28.38 0.37 9.36
CA GLU A 315 28.61 1.51 8.48
C GLU A 315 27.84 1.41 7.16
N TRP A 316 27.62 0.20 6.64
CA TRP A 316 26.82 -0.02 5.43
C TRP A 316 25.32 0.12 5.69
N GLU A 317 24.85 -0.26 6.87
CA GLU A 317 23.46 -0.03 7.28
C GLU A 317 23.16 1.47 7.29
N ASP A 318 24.04 2.28 7.89
CA ASP A 318 23.91 3.74 7.96
C ASP A 318 24.02 4.37 6.56
N ARG A 319 24.97 3.91 5.72
CA ARG A 319 25.09 4.36 4.34
C ARG A 319 23.82 4.10 3.51
N PHE A 320 23.21 2.93 3.66
CA PHE A 320 21.99 2.56 2.94
C PHE A 320 20.74 3.30 3.45
N ARG A 321 20.72 3.67 4.73
CA ARG A 321 19.66 4.50 5.32
C ARG A 321 19.53 5.85 4.64
N ASP A 322 20.66 6.46 4.32
CA ASP A 322 20.73 7.82 3.78
C ASP A 322 20.55 7.88 2.25
N LEU A 323 20.43 6.73 1.58
CA LEU A 323 20.14 6.67 0.15
C LEU A 323 18.69 7.04 -0.12
N ALA A 324 18.47 8.18 -0.77
CA ALA A 324 17.15 8.58 -1.24
C ALA A 324 16.63 7.65 -2.35
N TRP A 325 15.34 7.31 -2.30
CA TRP A 325 14.57 6.73 -3.43
C TRP A 325 15.05 5.37 -3.99
N VAL A 326 15.48 4.45 -3.11
CA VAL A 326 15.92 3.09 -3.51
C VAL A 326 14.79 2.03 -3.51
N GLY A 327 13.53 2.44 -3.32
CA GLY A 327 12.38 1.54 -3.16
C GLY A 327 11.72 1.01 -4.44
N ALA A 328 12.39 1.04 -5.60
CA ALA A 328 11.77 0.67 -6.87
C ALA A 328 11.70 -0.86 -7.06
N PRO A 329 10.52 -1.47 -7.32
CA PRO A 329 10.43 -2.88 -7.70
C PRO A 329 11.24 -3.19 -8.96
N CYS A 330 11.79 -4.40 -9.04
CA CYS A 330 12.47 -4.93 -10.21
C CYS A 330 11.49 -5.72 -11.09
N SER A 331 11.33 -5.27 -12.33
CA SER A 331 10.56 -5.92 -13.37
C SER A 331 11.34 -7.09 -13.99
N ARG A 332 10.74 -7.84 -14.92
CA ARG A 332 11.28 -9.11 -15.45
C ARG A 332 11.75 -10.07 -14.35
N SER A 333 10.99 -10.11 -13.26
CA SER A 333 11.22 -10.96 -12.08
C SER A 333 10.05 -11.92 -11.88
N ASP A 334 10.15 -12.82 -10.90
CA ASP A 334 9.06 -13.71 -10.53
C ASP A 334 7.82 -12.98 -10.00
N MET A 335 8.04 -11.86 -9.29
CA MET A 335 6.97 -10.99 -8.80
C MET A 335 6.37 -10.10 -9.89
N MET A 336 7.14 -9.76 -10.92
CA MET A 336 6.74 -8.87 -12.02
C MET A 336 7.27 -9.42 -13.35
N PRO A 337 6.61 -10.42 -13.97
CA PRO A 337 7.12 -11.13 -15.15
C PRO A 337 6.92 -10.37 -16.46
N TYR A 338 6.96 -9.04 -16.41
CA TYR A 338 6.78 -8.11 -17.53
C TYR A 338 7.83 -7.00 -17.42
N GLU A 339 8.07 -6.28 -18.52
CA GLU A 339 9.10 -5.23 -18.58
C GLU A 339 8.66 -3.95 -17.86
N THR A 340 7.45 -3.47 -18.13
CA THR A 340 6.91 -2.25 -17.54
C THR A 340 5.46 -2.47 -17.10
N PRO A 341 5.11 -2.20 -15.83
CA PRO A 341 3.71 -2.17 -15.42
C PRO A 341 2.98 -1.06 -16.17
N SER A 342 1.80 -1.36 -16.68
CA SER A 342 0.94 -0.39 -17.38
C SER A 342 -0.53 -0.66 -17.11
N MET A 343 -1.37 0.35 -17.27
CA MET A 343 -2.81 0.20 -17.15
C MET A 343 -3.34 -0.69 -18.28
N ALA A 344 -2.77 -0.58 -19.49
CA ALA A 344 -3.03 -1.50 -20.59
C ALA A 344 -2.75 -2.97 -20.21
N LEU A 345 -1.66 -3.23 -19.49
CA LEU A 345 -1.31 -4.57 -19.03
C LEU A 345 -2.29 -5.10 -17.98
N LEU A 346 -2.67 -4.27 -17.00
CA LEU A 346 -3.65 -4.63 -15.97
C LEU A 346 -5.02 -4.97 -16.59
N ARG A 347 -5.51 -4.10 -17.49
CA ARG A 347 -6.75 -4.31 -18.24
C ARG A 347 -6.72 -5.54 -19.14
N GLY A 348 -5.53 -6.03 -19.51
CA GLY A 348 -5.34 -7.15 -20.43
C GLY A 348 -5.44 -6.75 -21.91
N ASP A 349 -5.18 -5.49 -22.24
CA ASP A 349 -5.22 -4.98 -23.63
C ASP A 349 -4.02 -5.48 -24.46
N VAL A 350 -2.90 -5.79 -23.80
CA VAL A 350 -1.63 -6.11 -24.44
C VAL A 350 -1.13 -7.52 -24.09
N ASP A 351 -0.36 -8.11 -25.02
CA ASP A 351 0.31 -9.40 -24.81
C ASP A 351 1.53 -9.24 -23.91
N THR A 352 1.80 -10.23 -23.06
CA THR A 352 3.01 -10.30 -22.22
C THR A 352 4.22 -10.91 -22.93
N GLY A 353 4.11 -11.23 -24.22
CA GLY A 353 5.19 -11.88 -24.98
C GLY A 353 5.23 -13.39 -24.77
N GLY A 354 4.12 -13.99 -24.32
CA GLY A 354 3.93 -15.44 -24.15
C GLY A 354 2.71 -15.94 -24.94
N ASN A 355 2.21 -17.14 -24.63
CA ASN A 355 0.97 -17.65 -25.23
C ASN A 355 -0.31 -17.00 -24.65
N GLU A 356 -0.20 -15.98 -23.79
CA GLU A 356 -1.34 -15.40 -23.05
C GLU A 356 -1.21 -13.88 -22.87
N LYS A 357 -2.33 -13.16 -23.04
CA LYS A 357 -2.42 -11.70 -22.90
C LYS A 357 -2.62 -11.24 -21.45
N GLY A 358 -1.96 -10.14 -21.05
CA GLY A 358 -2.13 -9.44 -19.77
C GLY A 358 -1.58 -10.14 -18.52
N THR A 359 -1.74 -9.51 -17.34
CA THR A 359 -1.43 -10.13 -16.04
C THR A 359 -2.39 -11.29 -15.69
N LYS A 360 -2.06 -12.16 -14.74
CA LYS A 360 -2.97 -13.25 -14.32
C LYS A 360 -3.24 -13.18 -12.83
N PHE A 361 -4.51 -13.11 -12.46
CA PHE A 361 -4.89 -13.22 -11.07
C PHE A 361 -4.60 -14.62 -10.53
N GLY A 362 -4.07 -14.70 -9.32
CA GLY A 362 -3.93 -15.94 -8.57
C GLY A 362 -5.30 -16.58 -8.34
N ARG A 363 -5.42 -17.89 -8.56
CA ARG A 363 -6.68 -18.64 -8.42
C ARG A 363 -7.25 -18.68 -7.00
N TRP A 364 -6.48 -18.21 -6.03
CA TRP A 364 -6.88 -18.16 -4.63
C TRP A 364 -7.69 -16.92 -4.28
N VAL A 365 -7.58 -15.83 -5.05
CA VAL A 365 -8.30 -14.59 -4.77
C VAL A 365 -9.72 -14.71 -5.30
N GLU A 366 -10.68 -14.84 -4.39
CA GLU A 366 -12.11 -14.96 -4.69
C GLU A 366 -12.76 -13.59 -4.84
N GLU A 367 -12.38 -12.64 -3.98
CA GLU A 367 -12.89 -11.27 -4.03
C GLU A 367 -11.83 -10.22 -3.71
N GLN A 368 -12.03 -9.01 -4.21
CA GLN A 368 -11.18 -7.85 -3.90
C GLN A 368 -11.98 -6.56 -3.74
N ILE A 369 -11.53 -5.68 -2.85
CA ILE A 369 -11.90 -4.27 -2.83
C ILE A 369 -10.74 -3.47 -3.42
N VAL A 370 -11.01 -2.70 -4.47
CA VAL A 370 -10.06 -1.74 -5.04
C VAL A 370 -10.57 -0.34 -4.72
N SER A 371 -9.79 0.43 -3.95
CA SER A 371 -10.20 1.71 -3.38
C SER A 371 -9.18 2.80 -3.67
N TRP A 372 -9.63 4.05 -3.77
CA TRP A 372 -8.78 5.25 -3.82
C TRP A 372 -9.44 6.41 -3.06
N CYS A 373 -8.65 7.42 -2.73
CA CYS A 373 -9.12 8.65 -2.10
C CYS A 373 -9.49 9.71 -3.15
N GLY A 374 -10.42 10.61 -2.81
CA GLY A 374 -10.82 11.71 -3.70
C GLY A 374 -9.66 12.62 -4.14
N PHE A 375 -8.61 12.73 -3.32
CA PHE A 375 -7.43 13.55 -3.57
C PHE A 375 -6.12 12.87 -3.10
N ASP A 376 -5.83 11.68 -3.62
CA ASP A 376 -4.58 10.96 -3.34
C ASP A 376 -3.31 11.76 -3.63
N GLY A 377 -3.32 12.60 -4.68
CA GLY A 377 -2.21 13.51 -5.00
C GLY A 377 -1.91 14.55 -3.91
N GLY A 378 -2.71 14.59 -2.83
CA GLY A 378 -2.39 15.36 -1.63
C GLY A 378 -1.03 15.01 -1.02
N ILE A 379 -0.53 13.78 -1.19
CA ILE A 379 0.82 13.42 -0.74
C ILE A 379 1.92 14.19 -1.49
N SER A 380 1.79 14.27 -2.81
CA SER A 380 2.70 15.04 -3.67
C SER A 380 2.52 16.54 -3.47
N TYR A 381 1.29 17.00 -3.23
CA TYR A 381 1.03 18.40 -2.89
C TYR A 381 1.83 18.81 -1.65
N THR A 382 1.71 18.06 -0.54
CA THR A 382 2.42 18.37 0.71
C THR A 382 3.94 18.36 0.50
N MET A 383 4.46 17.38 -0.23
CA MET A 383 5.89 17.26 -0.52
C MET A 383 6.41 18.43 -1.36
N ILE A 384 5.75 18.75 -2.48
CA ILE A 384 6.19 19.80 -3.41
C ILE A 384 5.95 21.19 -2.80
N HIS A 385 4.82 21.43 -2.14
CA HIS A 385 4.51 22.71 -1.48
C HIS A 385 5.52 23.06 -0.38
N SER A 386 6.08 22.06 0.30
CA SER A 386 7.14 22.28 1.29
C SER A 386 8.52 22.60 0.69
N ASN A 387 8.70 22.38 -0.62
CA ASN A 387 9.95 22.59 -1.33
C ASN A 387 10.01 23.98 -1.98
N GLN A 388 10.78 24.88 -1.40
CA GLN A 388 10.91 26.27 -1.86
C GLN A 388 11.58 26.42 -3.23
N ASP A 389 12.20 25.39 -3.79
CA ASP A 389 12.83 25.42 -5.11
C ASP A 389 11.84 25.07 -6.24
N ARG A 390 10.70 24.48 -5.90
CA ARG A 390 9.64 24.09 -6.84
C ARG A 390 8.63 25.22 -6.99
N LYS A 391 8.62 25.88 -8.16
CA LYS A 391 7.73 27.03 -8.48
C LYS A 391 7.32 27.01 -9.95
N ASN A 392 6.35 27.85 -10.30
CA ASN A 392 5.82 28.02 -11.66
C ASN A 392 5.18 26.74 -12.21
N HIS A 393 4.44 26.04 -11.36
CA HIS A 393 3.88 24.72 -11.60
C HIS A 393 2.99 24.67 -12.85
N ALA A 394 2.14 25.68 -13.07
CA ALA A 394 1.30 25.75 -14.27
C ALA A 394 2.16 25.81 -15.55
N LYS A 395 3.21 26.64 -15.55
CA LYS A 395 4.10 26.81 -16.71
C LYS A 395 4.89 25.53 -17.00
N ALA A 396 5.45 24.92 -15.97
CA ALA A 396 6.12 23.62 -16.01
C ALA A 396 5.20 22.55 -16.63
N PHE A 397 4.00 22.40 -16.09
CA PHE A 397 3.02 21.43 -16.57
C PHE A 397 2.60 21.67 -18.02
N ARG A 398 2.33 22.93 -18.41
CA ARG A 398 2.03 23.31 -19.81
C ARG A 398 3.18 22.96 -20.77
N SER A 399 4.42 23.21 -20.36
CA SER A 399 5.61 22.88 -21.13
C SER A 399 5.73 21.38 -21.38
N ILE A 400 5.59 20.58 -20.32
CA ILE A 400 5.60 19.11 -20.39
C ILE A 400 4.48 18.61 -21.30
N LEU A 401 3.26 19.11 -21.11
CA LEU A 401 2.11 18.69 -21.90
C LEU A 401 2.27 19.04 -23.38
N HIS A 402 2.85 20.20 -23.69
CA HIS A 402 3.16 20.59 -25.06
C HIS A 402 4.21 19.66 -25.69
N ASP A 403 5.31 19.38 -24.98
CA ASP A 403 6.33 18.45 -25.48
C ASP A 403 5.73 17.06 -25.76
N VAL A 404 5.03 16.48 -24.79
CA VAL A 404 4.47 15.14 -24.93
C VAL A 404 3.34 15.12 -25.97
N LEU A 405 2.26 15.86 -25.75
CA LEU A 405 1.07 15.70 -26.60
C LEU A 405 1.21 16.42 -27.93
N VAL A 406 1.81 17.60 -28.00
CA VAL A 406 1.91 18.34 -29.27
C VAL A 406 3.08 17.85 -30.10
N GLN A 407 4.29 17.81 -29.53
CA GLN A 407 5.49 17.50 -30.31
C GLN A 407 5.66 16.00 -30.58
N GLN A 408 5.44 15.16 -29.57
CA GLN A 408 5.69 13.71 -29.71
C GLN A 408 4.47 12.98 -30.30
N HIS A 409 3.25 13.36 -29.91
CA HIS A 409 2.03 12.65 -30.34
C HIS A 409 1.17 13.38 -31.39
N GLY A 410 1.41 14.66 -31.68
CA GLY A 410 0.64 15.41 -32.68
C GLY A 410 -0.82 15.69 -32.28
N LYS A 411 -1.07 15.88 -30.98
CA LYS A 411 -2.38 16.00 -30.32
C LYS A 411 -2.60 17.37 -29.63
N PRO A 412 -2.53 18.51 -30.37
CA PRO A 412 -2.68 19.84 -29.79
C PRO A 412 -4.09 20.14 -29.28
N LYS A 413 -5.12 19.53 -29.87
CA LYS A 413 -6.50 19.71 -29.44
C LYS A 413 -6.69 19.10 -28.05
N GLU A 414 -6.23 17.86 -27.88
CA GLU A 414 -6.31 17.08 -26.65
C GLU A 414 -5.49 17.71 -25.52
N ALA A 415 -4.30 18.26 -25.85
CA ALA A 415 -3.50 19.02 -24.90
C ALA A 415 -4.25 20.25 -24.36
N ASN A 416 -4.90 21.01 -25.25
CA ASN A 416 -5.68 22.18 -24.84
C ASN A 416 -6.95 21.78 -24.05
N GLU A 417 -7.64 20.71 -24.45
CA GLU A 417 -8.79 20.16 -23.71
C GLU A 417 -8.39 19.77 -22.28
N LEU A 418 -7.24 19.13 -22.09
CA LEU A 418 -6.70 18.76 -20.77
C LEU A 418 -6.42 19.98 -19.89
N LEU A 419 -5.78 21.02 -20.45
CA LEU A 419 -5.50 22.25 -19.70
C LEU A 419 -6.79 22.92 -19.23
N ILE A 420 -7.80 22.99 -20.10
CA ILE A 420 -9.11 23.55 -19.74
C ILE A 420 -9.81 22.67 -18.68
N LEU A 421 -9.78 21.35 -18.85
CA LEU A 421 -10.46 20.40 -17.96
C LEU A 421 -9.98 20.50 -16.51
N TYR A 422 -8.69 20.73 -16.31
CA TYR A 422 -8.08 20.89 -14.97
C TYR A 422 -7.89 22.36 -14.57
N GLY A 423 -8.25 23.33 -15.43
CA GLY A 423 -8.10 24.75 -15.16
C GLY A 423 -6.63 25.19 -15.04
N LEU A 424 -5.78 24.69 -15.93
CA LEU A 424 -4.34 24.97 -16.03
C LEU A 424 -4.00 25.78 -17.31
N ASP A 425 -5.00 26.22 -18.06
CA ASP A 425 -4.83 27.13 -19.18
C ASP A 425 -4.46 28.55 -18.70
N GLU A 426 -3.96 29.39 -19.61
CA GLU A 426 -3.43 30.73 -19.29
C GLU A 426 -4.46 31.65 -18.64
N SER A 427 -5.77 31.43 -18.84
CA SER A 427 -6.82 32.23 -18.19
C SER A 427 -6.89 32.03 -16.67
N LYS A 428 -6.17 31.02 -16.15
CA LYS A 428 -6.17 30.62 -14.74
C LYS A 428 -4.93 31.06 -13.97
N ASP A 429 -4.00 31.75 -14.62
CA ASP A 429 -2.72 32.14 -14.03
C ASP A 429 -2.88 33.10 -12.82
N GLU A 430 -3.97 33.88 -12.77
CA GLU A 430 -4.27 34.79 -11.65
C GLU A 430 -4.64 34.06 -10.35
N GLU A 431 -4.99 32.77 -10.39
CA GLU A 431 -5.34 31.98 -9.20
C GLU A 431 -4.11 31.60 -8.34
N GLY A 432 -2.90 31.74 -8.90
CA GLY A 432 -1.64 31.55 -8.19
C GLY A 432 -1.05 30.14 -8.26
N ASP A 433 0.23 30.04 -7.89
CA ASP A 433 1.05 28.85 -8.12
C ASP A 433 0.66 27.65 -7.23
N ASP A 434 0.23 27.91 -6.00
CA ASP A 434 -0.27 26.86 -5.08
C ASP A 434 -1.57 26.24 -5.61
N GLU A 435 -2.47 27.03 -6.20
CA GLU A 435 -3.72 26.51 -6.77
C GLU A 435 -3.46 25.70 -8.05
N ALA A 436 -2.49 26.13 -8.86
CA ALA A 436 -2.00 25.33 -9.98
C ALA A 436 -1.45 23.97 -9.50
N LEU A 437 -0.65 23.95 -8.43
CA LEU A 437 -0.13 22.70 -7.86
C LEU A 437 -1.27 21.78 -7.38
N LYS A 438 -2.32 22.30 -6.72
CA LYS A 438 -3.48 21.49 -6.33
C LYS A 438 -4.18 20.86 -7.53
N LYS A 439 -4.33 21.60 -8.62
CA LYS A 439 -4.96 21.10 -9.86
C LYS A 439 -4.11 20.02 -10.54
N ILE A 440 -2.79 20.16 -10.51
CA ILE A 440 -1.87 19.13 -11.02
C ILE A 440 -1.91 17.88 -10.13
N CYS A 441 -1.97 18.03 -8.81
CA CYS A 441 -2.18 16.91 -7.88
C CYS A 441 -3.59 16.30 -7.99
N LEU A 442 -4.58 17.03 -8.47
CA LEU A 442 -5.89 16.48 -8.85
C LEU A 442 -5.77 15.59 -10.10
N PHE A 443 -5.00 16.04 -11.10
CA PHE A 443 -4.67 15.23 -12.27
C PHE A 443 -3.92 13.96 -11.88
N GLU A 444 -2.94 14.06 -10.97
CA GLU A 444 -2.27 12.91 -10.36
C GLU A 444 -3.25 11.98 -9.64
N SER A 445 -4.21 12.52 -8.87
CA SER A 445 -5.22 11.69 -8.18
C SER A 445 -6.03 10.86 -9.17
N ASP A 446 -6.35 11.44 -10.33
CA ASP A 446 -7.11 10.75 -11.37
C ASP A 446 -6.26 9.74 -12.16
N LEU A 447 -5.02 10.05 -12.51
CA LEU A 447 -4.19 9.22 -13.40
C LEU A 447 -3.19 8.30 -12.70
N GLY A 448 -2.76 8.67 -11.49
CA GLY A 448 -1.80 7.91 -10.67
C GLY A 448 -2.46 6.95 -9.68
N PHE A 449 -3.74 7.15 -9.35
CA PHE A 449 -4.46 6.34 -8.36
C PHE A 449 -5.78 5.80 -8.88
N PHE A 450 -6.71 6.67 -9.29
CA PHE A 450 -8.01 6.23 -9.81
C PHE A 450 -7.90 5.36 -11.08
N ALA A 451 -7.23 5.84 -12.14
CA ALA A 451 -7.18 5.11 -13.41
C ALA A 451 -6.47 3.73 -13.29
N PRO A 452 -5.36 3.59 -12.56
CA PRO A 452 -4.78 2.27 -12.28
C PRO A 452 -5.70 1.36 -11.47
N CYS A 453 -6.41 1.88 -10.46
CA CYS A 453 -7.41 1.12 -9.70
C CYS A 453 -8.54 0.62 -10.61
N LEU A 454 -9.04 1.47 -11.50
CA LEU A 454 -10.04 1.10 -12.49
C LEU A 454 -9.51 0.05 -13.47
N ALA A 455 -8.26 0.19 -13.92
CA ALA A 455 -7.61 -0.77 -14.81
C ALA A 455 -7.49 -2.17 -14.18
N GLU A 456 -7.17 -2.25 -12.89
CA GLU A 456 -7.14 -3.51 -12.14
C GLU A 456 -8.53 -4.16 -12.04
N ALA A 457 -9.56 -3.37 -11.72
CA ALA A 457 -10.93 -3.84 -11.64
C ALA A 457 -11.46 -4.35 -13.00
N GLN A 458 -11.21 -3.61 -14.09
CA GLN A 458 -11.54 -4.02 -15.45
C GLN A 458 -10.80 -5.29 -15.87
N GLY A 459 -9.52 -5.40 -15.48
CA GLY A 459 -8.71 -6.59 -15.70
C GLY A 459 -9.28 -7.85 -15.04
N ALA A 460 -9.78 -7.73 -13.81
CA ALA A 460 -10.44 -8.83 -13.12
C ALA A 460 -11.72 -9.28 -13.85
N GLU A 461 -12.58 -8.33 -14.24
CA GLU A 461 -13.87 -8.64 -14.84
C GLU A 461 -13.78 -9.25 -16.26
N ARG A 462 -12.89 -8.72 -17.11
CA ARG A 462 -12.69 -9.27 -18.47
C ARG A 462 -12.29 -10.74 -18.47
N ARG A 463 -11.61 -11.19 -17.42
CA ARG A 463 -11.19 -12.59 -17.27
C ARG A 463 -12.36 -13.46 -16.81
N SER A 464 -13.27 -12.92 -16.00
CA SER A 464 -14.54 -13.56 -15.59
C SER A 464 -15.50 -13.79 -16.75
N SER A 465 -15.54 -12.90 -17.74
CA SER A 465 -16.42 -13.00 -18.91
C SER A 465 -15.84 -13.80 -20.09
N SER A 466 -14.52 -14.04 -20.10
CA SER A 466 -13.86 -14.83 -21.14
C SER A 466 -14.14 -16.35 -20.99
N SER A 467 -14.22 -17.09 -22.10
CA SER A 467 -14.25 -18.57 -22.10
C SER A 467 -12.95 -19.24 -21.57
N SER A 468 -12.05 -18.44 -21.00
CA SER A 468 -10.84 -18.94 -20.35
C SER A 468 -11.21 -19.82 -19.17
N LYS A 469 -10.35 -20.79 -18.84
CA LYS A 469 -10.56 -21.69 -17.71
C LYS A 469 -10.41 -21.01 -16.33
N GLN A 470 -10.30 -19.68 -16.27
CA GLN A 470 -9.95 -18.94 -15.06
C GLN A 470 -10.66 -17.58 -14.99
N ALA A 471 -11.74 -17.51 -14.22
CA ALA A 471 -12.41 -16.26 -13.88
C ALA A 471 -11.53 -15.40 -12.95
N GLY A 472 -11.67 -14.07 -13.05
CA GLY A 472 -11.04 -13.13 -12.12
C GLY A 472 -11.81 -13.01 -10.80
N PRO A 473 -11.26 -12.32 -9.78
CA PRO A 473 -11.94 -12.12 -8.51
C PRO A 473 -13.17 -11.22 -8.67
N ARG A 474 -14.22 -11.48 -7.88
CA ARG A 474 -15.33 -10.55 -7.70
C ARG A 474 -14.79 -9.24 -7.14
N THR A 475 -14.98 -8.15 -7.87
CA THR A 475 -14.38 -6.85 -7.51
C THR A 475 -15.43 -5.90 -6.96
N VAL A 476 -15.11 -5.20 -5.88
CA VAL A 476 -15.84 -4.02 -5.40
C VAL A 476 -14.97 -2.81 -5.67
N LEU A 477 -15.49 -1.84 -6.43
CA LEU A 477 -14.84 -0.57 -6.68
C LEU A 477 -15.27 0.44 -5.61
N GLN A 478 -14.34 1.15 -4.98
CA GLN A 478 -14.64 2.10 -3.90
C GLN A 478 -13.93 3.46 -4.08
N LEU A 479 -14.69 4.54 -3.95
CA LEU A 479 -14.15 5.89 -3.78
C LEU A 479 -14.35 6.31 -2.32
N PHE A 480 -13.24 6.63 -1.64
CA PHE A 480 -13.26 7.26 -0.33
C PHE A 480 -13.07 8.77 -0.49
N ASP A 481 -14.12 9.56 -0.30
CA ASP A 481 -14.13 11.02 -0.47
C ASP A 481 -14.60 11.76 0.79
N LEU A 482 -14.44 11.13 1.97
CA LEU A 482 -14.63 11.80 3.24
C LEU A 482 -13.39 12.63 3.57
N GLY A 483 -13.55 13.95 3.67
CA GLY A 483 -12.41 14.87 3.86
C GLY A 483 -11.59 14.61 5.12
N ASN A 484 -10.26 14.70 5.00
CA ASN A 484 -9.32 14.61 6.11
C ASN A 484 -9.49 15.84 7.02
N PRO A 485 -9.94 15.68 8.29
CA PRO A 485 -10.32 16.80 9.15
C PRO A 485 -9.14 17.48 9.85
N PHE A 486 -7.90 17.03 9.63
CA PHE A 486 -6.74 17.55 10.37
C PHE A 486 -6.09 18.74 9.67
N GLU A 487 -5.45 19.59 10.49
CA GLU A 487 -4.70 20.77 10.05
C GLU A 487 -3.49 20.39 9.17
N GLY A 488 -3.24 21.18 8.13
CA GLY A 488 -2.11 21.02 7.23
C GLY A 488 -2.19 21.94 6.01
N PRO A 489 -1.34 21.72 4.99
CA PRO A 489 -1.31 22.55 3.78
C PRO A 489 -2.61 22.52 2.97
N LEU A 490 -3.37 21.42 3.04
CA LEU A 490 -4.69 21.31 2.43
C LEU A 490 -5.76 21.67 3.45
N THR A 491 -6.80 22.37 2.99
CA THR A 491 -7.91 22.81 3.84
C THR A 491 -8.56 21.63 4.59
N PRO A 492 -8.62 21.66 5.93
CA PRO A 492 -9.22 20.59 6.73
C PRO A 492 -10.66 20.29 6.31
N GLY A 493 -10.99 19.01 6.19
CA GLY A 493 -12.30 18.49 5.83
C GLY A 493 -12.68 18.64 4.35
N LYS A 494 -11.86 19.31 3.53
CA LYS A 494 -12.17 19.56 2.12
C LYS A 494 -11.80 18.40 1.19
N TYR A 495 -10.67 17.74 1.46
CA TYR A 495 -10.11 16.71 0.57
C TYR A 495 -9.87 15.41 1.32
N ALA A 496 -10.26 14.27 0.75
CA ALA A 496 -9.82 12.97 1.23
C ALA A 496 -8.38 12.72 0.79
N THR A 497 -7.41 12.76 1.72
CA THR A 497 -5.98 12.62 1.42
C THR A 497 -5.52 11.15 1.43
N HIS A 498 -4.34 10.89 0.86
CA HIS A 498 -3.82 9.57 0.43
C HIS A 498 -3.92 8.37 1.40
N THR A 499 -3.87 8.61 2.71
CA THR A 499 -3.86 7.54 3.74
C THR A 499 -5.03 7.70 4.72
N TRP A 500 -5.89 8.69 4.49
CA TRP A 500 -6.95 9.01 5.43
C TRP A 500 -7.98 7.88 5.55
N ASP A 501 -8.24 7.14 4.47
CA ASP A 501 -9.13 5.99 4.45
C ASP A 501 -8.73 4.90 5.46
N VAL A 502 -7.50 4.39 5.41
CA VAL A 502 -7.04 3.32 6.31
C VAL A 502 -6.89 3.82 7.75
N VAL A 503 -6.51 5.09 7.95
CA VAL A 503 -6.39 5.69 9.29
C VAL A 503 -7.78 5.85 9.92
N ALA A 504 -8.76 6.29 9.15
CA ALA A 504 -10.15 6.33 9.57
C ALA A 504 -10.69 4.92 9.84
N LEU A 505 -10.36 3.96 8.99
CA LEU A 505 -10.77 2.56 9.14
C LEU A 505 -10.26 1.95 10.44
N LEU A 506 -8.97 2.08 10.73
CA LEU A 506 -8.35 1.52 11.93
C LEU A 506 -8.72 2.32 13.18
N GLY A 507 -9.03 3.61 13.02
CA GLY A 507 -9.63 4.47 14.05
C GLY A 507 -8.61 5.04 15.04
N ALA A 508 -7.36 5.24 14.62
CA ALA A 508 -6.29 5.72 15.49
C ALA A 508 -6.57 7.12 16.07
N TYR A 509 -7.19 8.00 15.28
CA TYR A 509 -7.56 9.35 15.70
C TYR A 509 -9.06 9.53 15.91
N GLU A 510 -9.82 8.44 16.08
CA GLU A 510 -11.27 8.53 16.15
C GLU A 510 -11.73 9.47 17.27
N HIS A 511 -11.05 9.52 18.41
CA HIS A 511 -11.40 10.42 19.52
C HIS A 511 -11.45 11.90 19.11
N ARG A 512 -10.64 12.33 18.14
CA ARG A 512 -10.55 13.72 17.65
C ARG A 512 -11.64 14.11 16.64
N LEU A 513 -12.36 13.13 16.09
CA LEU A 513 -13.34 13.37 15.03
C LEU A 513 -14.64 13.98 15.56
N SER A 514 -15.30 14.80 14.75
CA SER A 514 -16.64 15.30 15.05
C SER A 514 -17.65 14.13 15.11
N PRO A 515 -18.78 14.27 15.82
CA PRO A 515 -19.83 13.24 15.86
C PRO A 515 -20.32 12.81 14.47
N GLU A 516 -20.41 13.74 13.53
CA GLU A 516 -20.88 13.51 12.16
C GLU A 516 -19.88 12.64 11.39
N VAL A 517 -18.59 12.98 11.44
CA VAL A 517 -17.52 12.20 10.80
C VAL A 517 -17.40 10.81 11.44
N LYS A 518 -17.50 10.72 12.78
CA LYS A 518 -17.51 9.43 13.51
C LYS A 518 -18.62 8.51 13.00
N LYS A 519 -19.83 9.06 12.80
CA LYS A 519 -20.97 8.29 12.32
C LYS A 519 -20.70 7.66 10.95
N VAL A 520 -20.17 8.46 10.01
CA VAL A 520 -19.79 7.97 8.67
C VAL A 520 -18.73 6.88 8.76
N VAL A 521 -17.64 7.16 9.48
CA VAL A 521 -16.51 6.22 9.61
C VAL A 521 -16.95 4.90 10.23
N LYS A 522 -17.75 4.93 11.31
CA LYS A 522 -18.25 3.72 11.97
C LYS A 522 -19.15 2.90 11.05
N GLY A 523 -20.07 3.55 10.32
CA GLY A 523 -20.97 2.87 9.40
C GLY A 523 -20.24 2.23 8.22
N TRP A 524 -19.21 2.89 7.68
CA TRP A 524 -18.36 2.31 6.64
C TRP A 524 -17.47 1.18 7.18
N ARG A 525 -16.82 1.39 8.34
CA ARG A 525 -16.00 0.38 9.01
C ARG A 525 -16.76 -0.91 9.23
N GLU A 526 -18.04 -0.81 9.55
CA GLU A 526 -18.95 -1.94 9.70
C GLU A 526 -19.04 -2.80 8.43
N ARG A 527 -19.12 -2.17 7.26
CA ARG A 527 -19.10 -2.87 5.96
C ARG A 527 -17.77 -3.56 5.69
N MET A 528 -16.67 -2.93 6.09
CA MET A 528 -15.33 -3.51 5.98
C MET A 528 -15.13 -4.70 6.92
N ILE A 529 -15.68 -4.64 8.14
CA ILE A 529 -15.73 -5.77 9.08
C ILE A 529 -16.55 -6.92 8.49
N ASP A 530 -17.75 -6.64 7.95
CA ASP A 530 -18.57 -7.65 7.28
C ASP A 530 -17.86 -8.27 6.08
N TYR A 531 -17.16 -7.45 5.28
CA TYR A 531 -16.33 -7.96 4.20
C TYR A 531 -15.31 -8.93 4.77
N VAL A 532 -14.46 -8.51 5.71
CA VAL A 532 -13.40 -9.34 6.34
C VAL A 532 -13.95 -10.63 6.97
N CYS A 533 -15.19 -10.66 7.45
CA CYS A 533 -15.76 -11.87 8.03
C CYS A 533 -16.39 -12.78 6.98
N SER A 534 -17.13 -12.21 6.04
CA SER A 534 -18.16 -12.94 5.28
C SER A 534 -18.13 -12.71 3.77
N GLY A 535 -17.28 -11.82 3.24
CA GLY A 535 -17.22 -11.47 1.82
C GLY A 535 -18.13 -10.31 1.44
N GLY A 536 -18.00 -9.82 0.20
CA GLY A 536 -18.62 -8.56 -0.23
C GLY A 536 -20.12 -8.63 -0.47
N GLU A 537 -20.64 -9.79 -0.89
CA GLU A 537 -22.09 -9.99 -1.03
C GLU A 537 -22.80 -9.91 0.33
N ALA A 538 -22.28 -10.63 1.33
CA ALA A 538 -22.79 -10.57 2.70
C ALA A 538 -22.65 -9.17 3.33
N ALA A 539 -21.62 -8.42 2.93
CA ALA A 539 -21.43 -7.03 3.35
C ALA A 539 -22.37 -6.03 2.66
N GLY A 540 -23.14 -6.45 1.65
CA GLY A 540 -24.01 -5.56 0.86
C GLY A 540 -23.24 -4.63 -0.08
N LEU A 541 -22.00 -4.99 -0.44
CA LEU A 541 -21.16 -4.21 -1.35
C LEU A 541 -21.43 -4.65 -2.79
N PRO A 542 -21.75 -3.74 -3.72
CA PRO A 542 -22.04 -4.10 -5.10
C PRO A 542 -20.79 -4.66 -5.79
N ALA A 543 -21.00 -5.67 -6.64
CA ALA A 543 -19.95 -6.13 -7.55
C ALA A 543 -19.83 -5.15 -8.72
N PHE A 544 -18.60 -4.81 -9.06
CA PHE A 544 -18.25 -4.13 -10.30
C PHE A 544 -18.42 -5.09 -11.47
N THR A 545 -19.08 -4.64 -12.54
CA THR A 545 -19.45 -5.49 -13.69
C THR A 545 -18.72 -5.12 -14.99
N GLY A 546 -17.78 -4.17 -14.93
CA GLY A 546 -16.76 -3.90 -15.94
C GLY A 546 -17.24 -3.61 -17.35
N SER A 547 -17.97 -2.51 -17.58
CA SER A 547 -18.19 -2.04 -18.96
C SER A 547 -16.90 -1.51 -19.58
N GLU A 548 -16.65 -1.81 -20.87
CA GLU A 548 -15.50 -1.29 -21.64
C GLU A 548 -15.59 0.22 -21.97
N SER A 549 -16.67 0.88 -21.55
CA SER A 549 -16.96 2.29 -21.80
C SER A 549 -16.78 3.16 -20.54
N GLU A 550 -16.87 4.48 -20.72
CA GLU A 550 -17.12 5.44 -19.64
C GLU A 550 -18.24 4.94 -18.70
N GLY A 551 -18.19 5.35 -17.42
CA GLY A 551 -19.12 4.86 -16.39
C GLY A 551 -20.60 4.97 -16.80
N ASN A 552 -21.41 4.01 -16.36
CA ASN A 552 -22.82 3.86 -16.80
C ASN A 552 -23.80 3.77 -15.61
N ASP A 553 -25.10 3.68 -15.90
CA ASP A 553 -26.18 3.70 -14.91
C ASP A 553 -26.51 2.32 -14.31
N GLU A 554 -26.01 1.24 -14.92
CA GLU A 554 -26.25 -0.15 -14.52
C GLU A 554 -25.17 -0.67 -13.57
N GLU A 555 -23.94 -0.19 -13.73
CA GLU A 555 -22.77 -0.53 -12.92
C GLU A 555 -22.70 0.33 -11.66
N LYS A 556 -22.41 -0.32 -10.53
CA LYS A 556 -22.35 0.34 -9.22
C LYS A 556 -20.94 0.29 -8.63
N MET A 557 -20.61 1.31 -7.86
CA MET A 557 -19.44 1.38 -7.00
C MET A 557 -19.83 1.84 -5.60
N VAL A 558 -18.94 1.67 -4.64
CA VAL A 558 -19.10 2.21 -3.28
C VAL A 558 -18.54 3.62 -3.24
N VAL A 559 -19.27 4.55 -2.65
CA VAL A 559 -18.76 5.89 -2.32
C VAL A 559 -18.91 6.12 -0.83
N VAL A 560 -17.85 6.62 -0.20
CA VAL A 560 -17.83 7.01 1.22
C VAL A 560 -17.53 8.50 1.30
N ASP A 561 -18.50 9.33 1.63
CA ASP A 561 -18.32 10.77 1.79
C ASP A 561 -19.07 11.29 3.03
N SER A 562 -19.23 12.61 3.16
CA SER A 562 -19.94 13.23 4.29
C SER A 562 -21.40 12.78 4.44
N ASN A 563 -22.01 12.18 3.41
CA ASN A 563 -23.36 11.62 3.46
C ASN A 563 -23.39 10.16 3.93
N GLY A 564 -22.24 9.56 4.23
CA GLY A 564 -22.13 8.14 4.57
C GLY A 564 -21.60 7.30 3.42
N TRP A 565 -21.61 5.97 3.61
CA TRP A 565 -21.33 5.02 2.55
C TRP A 565 -22.61 4.73 1.74
N ARG A 566 -22.50 4.54 0.43
CA ARG A 566 -23.61 4.13 -0.44
C ARG A 566 -23.10 3.42 -1.69
N ALA A 567 -23.97 2.63 -2.32
CA ALA A 567 -23.79 2.25 -3.71
C ALA A 567 -24.17 3.44 -4.61
N GLN A 568 -23.33 3.75 -5.59
CA GLN A 568 -23.52 4.85 -6.55
C GLN A 568 -23.25 4.36 -7.97
N ASP A 569 -23.98 4.90 -8.94
CA ASP A 569 -23.76 4.64 -10.36
C ASP A 569 -22.38 5.11 -10.78
N THR A 570 -21.68 4.29 -11.57
CA THR A 570 -20.35 4.67 -12.05
C THR A 570 -20.39 5.86 -13.01
N LYS A 571 -21.52 6.09 -13.70
CA LYS A 571 -21.75 7.31 -14.49
C LYS A 571 -21.57 8.60 -13.70
N GLN A 572 -21.98 8.61 -12.43
CA GLN A 572 -21.85 9.79 -11.57
C GLN A 572 -20.40 10.03 -11.14
N ALA A 573 -19.56 8.97 -11.11
CA ALA A 573 -18.18 9.06 -10.67
C ALA A 573 -17.18 9.31 -11.81
N TYR A 574 -17.36 8.65 -12.96
CA TYR A 574 -16.48 8.74 -14.12
C TYR A 574 -17.20 8.54 -15.47
N GLY A 575 -18.50 8.81 -15.55
CA GLY A 575 -19.24 8.83 -16.81
C GLY A 575 -19.02 10.11 -17.62
N LYS A 576 -19.60 10.17 -18.82
CA LYS A 576 -19.57 11.35 -19.71
C LYS A 576 -19.94 12.65 -18.98
N GLY A 577 -19.16 13.71 -19.22
CA GLY A 577 -19.38 15.03 -18.61
C GLY A 577 -18.88 15.17 -17.17
N THR A 578 -18.38 14.10 -16.55
CA THR A 578 -17.60 14.18 -15.31
C THR A 578 -16.12 14.42 -15.65
N ARG A 579 -15.36 15.02 -14.72
CA ARG A 579 -13.91 15.24 -14.91
C ARG A 579 -13.17 13.94 -15.26
N ARG A 580 -13.44 12.87 -14.50
CA ARG A 580 -12.82 11.55 -14.70
C ARG A 580 -13.25 10.90 -16.03
N GLY A 581 -14.51 11.05 -16.42
CA GLY A 581 -14.96 10.56 -17.73
C GLY A 581 -14.28 11.27 -18.88
N GLU A 582 -14.21 12.61 -18.83
CA GLU A 582 -13.57 13.40 -19.88
C GLU A 582 -12.05 13.15 -19.97
N VAL A 583 -11.33 13.00 -18.85
CA VAL A 583 -9.89 12.71 -18.93
C VAL A 583 -9.60 11.33 -19.52
N LEU A 584 -10.45 10.32 -19.21
CA LEU A 584 -10.35 8.99 -19.81
C LEU A 584 -10.69 9.01 -21.32
N ARG A 585 -11.68 9.84 -21.72
CA ARG A 585 -12.00 10.06 -23.15
C ARG A 585 -10.84 10.69 -23.88
N ILE A 586 -10.28 11.78 -23.36
CA ILE A 586 -9.14 12.49 -23.98
C ILE A 586 -7.94 11.55 -24.07
N ALA A 587 -7.67 10.75 -23.03
CA ALA A 587 -6.63 9.72 -23.06
C ALA A 587 -6.83 8.76 -24.25
N LYS A 588 -8.04 8.22 -24.41
CA LYS A 588 -8.36 7.32 -25.53
C LYS A 588 -8.21 7.98 -26.91
N GLU A 589 -8.49 9.28 -27.02
CA GLU A 589 -8.30 10.04 -28.27
C GLU A 589 -6.83 10.30 -28.59
N VAL A 590 -5.97 10.42 -27.56
CA VAL A 590 -4.52 10.50 -27.72
C VAL A 590 -3.98 9.16 -28.24
N ASP A 591 -4.27 8.08 -27.53
CA ASP A 591 -3.97 6.71 -27.95
C ASP A 591 -4.97 5.74 -27.30
N GLU A 592 -5.54 4.84 -28.10
CA GLU A 592 -6.61 3.94 -27.66
C GLU A 592 -6.17 2.99 -26.54
N ILE A 593 -4.91 2.55 -26.55
CA ILE A 593 -4.37 1.57 -25.61
C ILE A 593 -3.54 2.27 -24.53
N TRP A 594 -2.65 3.17 -24.95
CA TRP A 594 -1.60 3.74 -24.13
C TRP A 594 -1.91 5.14 -23.60
N GLY A 595 -3.02 5.76 -23.99
CA GLY A 595 -3.29 7.16 -23.66
C GLY A 595 -3.24 7.48 -22.16
N GLN A 596 -3.79 6.60 -21.32
CA GLN A 596 -3.74 6.77 -19.86
C GLN A 596 -2.32 6.58 -19.32
N ASP A 597 -1.57 5.63 -19.87
CA ASP A 597 -0.18 5.37 -19.51
C ASP A 597 0.75 6.53 -19.93
N ILE A 598 0.50 7.18 -21.07
CA ILE A 598 1.19 8.40 -21.53
C ILE A 598 0.92 9.55 -20.54
N PHE A 599 -0.35 9.75 -20.15
CA PHE A 599 -0.71 10.80 -19.18
C PHE A 599 -0.06 10.56 -17.82
N TRP A 600 0.01 9.32 -17.36
CA TRP A 600 0.65 8.99 -16.10
C TRP A 600 2.18 9.11 -16.16
N ASN A 601 2.82 8.41 -17.09
CA ASN A 601 4.28 8.28 -17.10
C ASN A 601 4.99 9.50 -17.72
N ASP A 602 4.48 9.99 -18.85
CA ASP A 602 5.21 10.99 -19.64
C ASP A 602 4.83 12.43 -19.28
N VAL A 603 3.60 12.63 -18.77
CA VAL A 603 3.12 13.93 -18.30
C VAL A 603 3.23 14.05 -16.77
N CYS A 604 2.44 13.26 -16.02
CA CYS A 604 2.31 13.44 -14.57
C CYS A 604 3.62 13.12 -13.83
N ARG A 605 4.18 11.93 -14.03
CA ARG A 605 5.42 11.51 -13.36
C ARG A 605 6.61 12.38 -13.75
N ARG A 606 6.67 12.84 -15.00
CA ARG A 606 7.70 13.80 -15.43
C ARG A 606 7.64 15.10 -14.63
N PHE A 607 6.43 15.65 -14.42
CA PHE A 607 6.24 16.82 -13.55
C PHE A 607 6.65 16.53 -12.10
N LEU A 608 6.19 15.41 -11.53
CA LEU A 608 6.49 15.05 -10.14
C LEU A 608 8.00 14.89 -9.90
N MET A 609 8.69 14.14 -10.77
CA MET A 609 10.08 13.74 -10.59
C MET A 609 11.09 14.80 -11.03
N LYS A 610 10.87 15.47 -12.16
CA LYS A 610 11.88 16.35 -12.75
C LYS A 610 11.68 17.82 -12.42
N GLY A 611 10.44 18.22 -12.10
CA GLY A 611 10.11 19.64 -11.84
C GLY A 611 10.48 20.58 -13.00
N GLU A 612 10.55 20.06 -14.24
CA GLU A 612 10.91 20.78 -15.47
C GLU A 612 9.98 21.96 -15.78
#